data_AF-A0A524F6X6-F1
#
_entry.id   AF-A0A524F6X6-F1
#
_cell.length_a   1.000
_cell.length_b   1.000
_cell.length_c   1.000
_cell.angle_alpha   90.00
_cell.angle_beta   90.00
_cell.angle_gamma   90.00
#
_symmetry.space_group_name_H-M   'P 1'
#
loop_
_entity.id
_entity.type
_entity.pdbx_description
1 polymer ?
#
loop_
_entity_poly.entity_id
_entity_poly.type
_entity_poly.pdbx_seq_one_letter_code
_entity_poly.pdbx_strand_id
1 'polypeptide(L)'
;MAKDKILGIILLVLGAFFAIAYTIMGPVDLILYNLNNSATQWWDAIPGFQWEWALMIPMFIVVLLVCVVLIWIGYSMITTPPPVPLEELEEELEREEEASK
;
A
#
# COMPACT_ATOMS: atom_id res chain seq x y z
N MET A 1 -2.73 23.94 -10.47
CA MET A 1 -3.07 22.75 -9.66
C MET A 1 -2.90 23.11 -8.21
N ALA A 2 -3.92 22.92 -7.37
CA ALA A 2 -3.79 23.14 -5.92
C ALA A 2 -2.62 22.30 -5.39
N LYS A 3 -1.80 22.88 -4.51
CA LYS A 3 -0.63 22.22 -3.92
C LYS A 3 -0.99 20.86 -3.29
N ASP A 4 -2.23 20.73 -2.86
CA ASP A 4 -2.81 19.55 -2.23
C ASP A 4 -2.93 18.36 -3.20
N LYS A 5 -3.21 18.64 -4.48
CA LYS A 5 -3.32 17.61 -5.54
C LYS A 5 -1.93 17.10 -5.97
N ILE A 6 -0.90 17.95 -5.89
CA ILE A 6 0.50 17.58 -6.16
C ILE A 6 1.01 16.62 -5.07
N LEU A 7 0.67 16.86 -3.81
CA LEU A 7 1.00 15.98 -2.69
C LEU A 7 0.39 14.58 -2.86
N GLY A 8 -0.87 14.48 -3.30
CA GLY A 8 -1.52 13.21 -3.59
C GLY A 8 -0.81 12.42 -4.72
N ILE A 9 -0.39 13.10 -5.79
CA ILE A 9 0.37 12.48 -6.89
C ILE A 9 1.74 11.99 -6.43
N ILE A 10 2.47 12.78 -5.64
CA ILE A 10 3.77 12.40 -5.08
C ILE A 10 3.62 11.14 -4.23
N LEU A 11 2.61 11.10 -3.35
CA LEU A 11 2.35 9.95 -2.49
C LEU A 11 1.99 8.70 -3.30
N LEU A 12 1.20 8.83 -4.36
CA LEU A 12 0.82 7.72 -5.24
C LEU A 12 2.04 7.15 -5.97
N VAL A 13 2.88 8.01 -6.56
CA VAL A 13 4.11 7.58 -7.26
C VAL A 13 5.09 6.92 -6.30
N LEU A 14 5.25 7.49 -5.10
CA LEU A 14 6.16 6.98 -4.09
C LEU A 14 5.68 5.63 -3.54
N GLY A 15 4.39 5.50 -3.23
CA GLY A 15 3.79 4.22 -2.81
C GLY A 15 3.91 3.13 -3.88
N ALA A 16 3.67 3.48 -5.15
CA ALA A 16 3.86 2.56 -6.28
C ALA A 16 5.33 2.16 -6.45
N PHE A 17 6.26 3.10 -6.33
CA PHE A 17 7.69 2.82 -6.38
C PHE A 17 8.12 1.85 -5.29
N PHE A 18 7.71 2.06 -4.04
CA PHE A 18 8.00 1.14 -2.95
C PHE A 18 7.36 -0.24 -3.14
N ALA A 19 6.12 -0.30 -3.64
CA ALA A 19 5.46 -1.57 -3.94
C ALA A 19 6.23 -2.38 -5.00
N ILE A 20 6.66 -1.72 -6.07
CA ILE A 20 7.42 -2.35 -7.15
C ILE A 20 8.80 -2.78 -6.65
N ALA A 21 9.53 -1.87 -5.97
CA ALA A 21 10.85 -2.16 -5.42
C ALA A 21 10.83 -3.34 -4.46
N TYR A 22 9.84 -3.39 -3.56
CA TYR A 22 9.68 -4.49 -2.61
C TYR A 22 9.29 -5.81 -3.29
N THR A 23 8.41 -5.74 -4.30
CA THR A 23 8.01 -6.92 -5.08
C THR A 23 9.16 -7.50 -5.90
N ILE A 24 10.12 -6.68 -6.31
CA ILE A 24 11.34 -7.13 -6.98
C ILE A 24 12.36 -7.66 -5.95
N MET A 25 12.47 -7.02 -4.78
CA MET A 25 13.39 -7.43 -3.72
C MET A 25 13.11 -8.86 -3.22
N GLY A 26 11.85 -9.24 -3.01
CA GLY A 26 11.50 -10.57 -2.46
C GLY A 26 11.99 -11.76 -3.31
N PRO A 27 11.63 -11.86 -4.60
CA PRO A 27 12.13 -12.89 -5.50
C PRO A 27 13.65 -12.82 -5.70
N VAL A 28 14.23 -11.62 -5.74
CA VAL A 28 15.68 -11.44 -5.87
C VAL A 28 16.40 -12.00 -4.64
N ASP A 29 15.90 -11.75 -3.43
CA ASP A 29 16.49 -12.27 -2.19
C ASP A 29 16.38 -13.80 -2.12
N LEU A 30 15.24 -14.36 -2.54
CA LEU A 30 15.05 -15.82 -2.66
C LEU A 30 16.03 -16.44 -3.68
N ILE A 31 16.21 -15.81 -4.83
CA ILE A 31 17.11 -16.28 -5.89
C ILE A 31 18.58 -16.16 -5.44
N LEU A 32 18.97 -15.04 -4.82
CA LEU A 32 20.32 -14.84 -4.28
C LEU A 32 20.62 -15.79 -3.12
N TYR A 33 19.66 -16.05 -2.24
CA TYR A 33 19.75 -17.05 -1.18
C TYR A 33 20.02 -18.43 -1.77
N ASN A 34 19.22 -18.87 -2.75
CA ASN A 34 19.42 -20.15 -3.44
C ASN A 34 20.76 -20.25 -4.21
N LEU A 35 21.27 -19.13 -4.74
CA LEU A 35 22.55 -19.08 -5.46
C LEU A 35 23.78 -19.08 -4.53
N ASN A 36 23.66 -18.50 -3.33
CA ASN A 36 24.78 -18.27 -2.42
C ASN A 36 24.85 -19.29 -1.26
N ASN A 37 23.83 -20.12 -1.07
CA ASN A 37 23.82 -21.08 0.02
C ASN A 37 24.75 -22.26 -0.23
N SER A 38 25.94 -22.15 0.34
CA SER A 38 26.79 -23.29 0.71
C SER A 38 26.52 -23.76 2.16
N ALA A 39 25.54 -23.16 2.85
CA ALA A 39 25.26 -23.43 4.25
C ALA A 39 24.15 -24.50 4.39
N THR A 40 24.57 -25.75 4.50
CA THR A 40 23.71 -26.86 4.94
C THR A 40 23.29 -26.62 6.39
N GLN A 41 22.10 -26.07 6.61
CA GLN A 41 21.52 -25.97 7.95
C GLN A 41 20.72 -27.24 8.25
N TRP A 42 20.65 -27.65 9.52
CA TRP A 42 20.04 -28.93 9.92
C TRP A 42 18.52 -28.99 9.63
N TRP A 43 17.90 -27.83 9.43
CA TRP A 43 16.49 -27.69 9.07
C TRP A 43 16.18 -28.05 7.60
N ASP A 44 17.18 -28.07 6.71
CA ASP A 44 17.02 -28.45 5.29
C ASP A 44 16.87 -29.98 5.14
N ALA A 45 17.11 -30.72 6.21
CA ALA A 45 16.98 -32.18 6.25
C ALA A 45 15.53 -32.67 6.36
N ILE A 46 14.53 -31.77 6.46
CA ILE A 46 13.11 -32.13 6.48
C ILE A 46 12.55 -32.11 5.05
N PRO A 47 12.41 -33.28 4.38
CA PRO A 47 11.90 -33.31 3.01
C PRO A 47 10.44 -32.84 2.97
N GLY A 48 10.18 -31.84 2.12
CA GLY A 48 8.83 -31.31 1.87
C GLY A 48 8.43 -30.08 2.69
N PHE A 49 9.25 -29.60 3.62
CA PHE A 49 8.97 -28.37 4.38
C PHE A 49 9.85 -27.22 3.89
N GLN A 50 9.32 -26.37 3.00
CA GLN A 50 10.02 -25.18 2.51
C GLN A 50 9.75 -23.99 3.43
N TRP A 51 10.47 -23.91 4.56
CA TRP A 51 10.27 -22.89 5.59
C TRP A 51 10.37 -21.44 5.06
N GLU A 52 11.20 -21.23 4.04
CA GLU A 52 11.40 -19.94 3.35
C GLU A 52 10.09 -19.37 2.82
N TRP A 53 9.28 -20.21 2.16
CA TRP A 53 8.01 -19.81 1.56
C TRP A 53 6.97 -19.48 2.62
N ALA A 54 6.98 -20.24 3.73
CA ALA A 54 6.08 -20.01 4.86
C ALA A 54 6.31 -18.65 5.54
N LEU A 55 7.55 -18.11 5.50
CA LEU A 55 7.88 -16.82 6.09
C LEU A 55 7.79 -15.66 5.07
N MET A 56 8.21 -15.90 3.82
CA MET A 56 8.17 -14.90 2.76
C MET A 56 6.74 -14.48 2.40
N ILE A 57 5.82 -15.43 2.21
CA ILE A 57 4.44 -15.16 1.78
C ILE A 57 3.70 -14.21 2.74
N PRO A 58 3.62 -14.47 4.07
CA PRO A 58 2.91 -13.57 4.98
C PRO A 58 3.57 -12.19 5.07
N MET A 59 4.91 -12.13 5.09
CA MET A 59 5.62 -10.84 5.09
C MET A 59 5.31 -10.04 3.82
N PHE A 60 5.27 -10.71 2.68
CA PHE A 60 4.95 -10.10 1.39
C PHE A 60 3.54 -9.50 1.37
N ILE A 61 2.56 -10.23 1.90
CA ILE A 61 1.17 -9.78 2.00
C ILE A 61 1.05 -8.53 2.88
N VAL A 62 1.74 -8.50 4.03
CA VAL A 62 1.70 -7.35 4.95
C VAL A 62 2.20 -6.07 4.27
N VAL A 63 3.33 -6.15 3.56
CA VAL A 63 3.90 -4.97 2.89
C VAL A 63 3.04 -4.51 1.72
N LEU A 64 2.48 -5.45 0.93
CA LEU A 64 1.53 -5.09 -0.13
C LEU A 64 0.29 -4.39 0.44
N LEU A 65 -0.24 -4.85 1.57
CA LEU A 65 -1.37 -4.21 2.25
C LEU A 65 -1.06 -2.75 2.59
N VAL A 66 0.12 -2.48 3.15
CA VAL A 66 0.55 -1.11 3.47
C VAL A 66 0.68 -0.26 2.20
N CYS A 67 1.28 -0.79 1.13
CA CYS A 67 1.39 -0.07 -0.15
C CYS A 67 0.02 0.24 -0.77
N VAL A 68 -0.93 -0.69 -0.71
CA VAL A 68 -2.30 -0.48 -1.19
C VAL A 68 -2.97 0.66 -0.42
N VAL A 69 -2.80 0.69 0.92
CA VAL A 69 -3.33 1.79 1.75
C VAL A 69 -2.71 3.14 1.37
N LEU A 70 -1.40 3.20 1.15
CA LEU A 70 -0.72 4.44 0.72
C LEU A 70 -1.25 4.92 -0.65
N ILE A 71 -1.40 4.01 -1.61
CA ILE A 71 -1.93 4.34 -2.93
C ILE A 71 -3.39 4.80 -2.83
N TRP A 72 -4.20 4.16 -1.97
CA TRP A 72 -5.58 4.54 -1.73
C TRP A 72 -5.71 5.94 -1.13
N ILE A 73 -4.85 6.29 -0.16
CA ILE A 73 -4.81 7.65 0.42
C ILE A 73 -4.42 8.66 -0.66
N GLY A 74 -3.37 8.38 -1.43
CA GLY A 74 -2.93 9.26 -2.54
C GLY A 74 -4.02 9.46 -3.59
N TYR A 75 -4.76 8.39 -3.92
CA TYR A 75 -5.92 8.45 -4.81
C TYR A 75 -7.03 9.34 -4.25
N SER A 76 -7.40 9.16 -2.98
CA SER A 76 -8.45 9.97 -2.34
C SER A 76 -8.14 11.48 -2.33
N MET A 77 -6.87 11.87 -2.13
CA MET A 77 -6.42 13.27 -2.18
C MET A 77 -6.43 13.88 -3.58
N ILE A 78 -6.29 13.07 -4.63
CA ILE A 78 -6.40 13.55 -6.02
C ILE A 78 -7.87 13.78 -6.37
N THR A 79 -8.76 12.92 -5.88
CA THR A 79 -10.19 12.93 -6.17
C THR A 79 -11.01 13.83 -5.26
N THR A 80 -10.44 14.43 -4.21
CA THR A 80 -11.14 15.47 -3.43
C THR A 80 -11.23 16.75 -4.27
N PRO A 81 -12.42 17.19 -4.69
CA PRO A 81 -12.62 18.56 -5.12
C PRO A 81 -12.37 19.47 -3.91
N PRO A 82 -11.83 20.69 -4.13
CA PRO A 82 -11.66 21.65 -3.04
C PRO A 82 -12.98 21.77 -2.27
N PRO A 83 -12.94 21.80 -0.92
CA PRO A 83 -14.15 21.88 -0.11
C PRO A 83 -14.99 23.06 -0.62
N VAL A 84 -16.24 22.77 -0.94
CA VAL A 84 -17.27 23.76 -1.26
C VAL A 84 -17.26 24.80 -0.12
N PRO A 85 -17.39 26.11 -0.40
CA PRO A 85 -17.47 27.12 0.65
C PRO A 85 -18.46 26.65 1.72
N LEU A 86 -18.02 26.63 2.98
CA LEU A 86 -18.77 26.06 4.12
C LEU A 86 -20.22 26.55 4.19
N GLU A 87 -20.49 27.77 3.74
CA GLU A 87 -21.82 28.39 3.69
C GLU A 87 -22.83 27.61 2.82
N GLU A 88 -22.44 27.08 1.65
CA GLU A 88 -23.36 26.32 0.79
C GLU A 88 -23.64 24.91 1.34
N LEU A 89 -22.66 24.33 2.06
CA LEU A 89 -22.78 23.00 2.66
C LEU A 89 -23.59 23.03 3.97
N GLU A 90 -23.45 24.10 4.77
CA GLU A 90 -24.31 24.36 5.94
C GLU A 90 -25.76 24.57 5.51
N GLU A 91 -26.03 25.36 4.46
CA GLU A 91 -27.40 25.55 3.95
C GLU A 91 -28.04 24.26 3.40
N GLU A 92 -27.27 23.36 2.77
CA GLU A 92 -27.79 22.07 2.30
C GLU A 92 -28.08 21.10 3.46
N LEU A 93 -27.21 21.05 4.47
CA LEU A 93 -27.42 20.24 5.68
C LEU A 93 -28.63 20.74 6.49
N GLU A 94 -28.80 22.05 6.65
CA GLU A 94 -29.97 22.63 7.31
C GLU A 94 -31.27 22.30 6.55
N ARG A 95 -31.26 22.36 5.21
CA ARG A 95 -32.43 21.98 4.40
C ARG A 95 -32.75 20.49 4.48
N GLU A 96 -31.75 19.62 4.52
CA GLU A 96 -31.98 18.17 4.71
C GLU A 96 -32.50 17.85 6.12
N GLU A 97 -31.97 18.51 7.16
CA GLU A 97 -32.47 18.37 8.52
C GLU A 97 -33.92 18.85 8.67
N GLU A 98 -34.28 19.97 8.04
CA GLU A 98 -35.65 20.49 8.01
C GLU A 98 -36.61 19.62 7.18
N ALA A 99 -36.15 19.02 6.09
CA ALA A 99 -36.96 18.11 5.28
C ALA A 99 -37.16 16.73 5.94
N SER A 100 -36.28 16.35 6.87
CA SER A 100 -36.36 15.10 7.63
C SER A 100 -37.22 15.18 8.90
N LYS A 101 -37.76 16.35 9.21
CA LYS A 101 -38.52 16.66 10.43
C LYS A 101 -40.00 16.90 10.14
#